data_AF-L7FL91-F1
#
_entry.id   AF-L7FL91-F1
#
_cell.length_a   1.000
_cell.length_b   1.000
_cell.length_c   1.000
_cell.angle_alpha   90.00
_cell.angle_beta   90.00
_cell.angle_gamma   90.00
#
_symmetry.space_group_name_H-M   'P 1'
#
loop_
_entity.id
_entity.type
_entity.pdbx_description
1 polymer ?
#
loop_
_entity_poly.entity_id
_entity_poly.type
_entity_poly.pdbx_seq_one_letter_code
_entity_poly.pdbx_strand_id
1 'polypeptide(L)'
;MCFINKQEVNDSIDSTFYVQQTIPEPLFILELKISPYLYTEDLIHQYKTTGGSFFPYHYKPEFEIFGQYLAKAQIFSSLINENEKVRSEFDLNCFTYALKQANVDDETLELVLIHCRGRYQKAKMLDELCKSAHIRIRIDRENTDKSNKHKNRKIDYYGCELKDAKYNLEMFLYRDSLMKGDHYILNIDIPITPFYLKNREELDNWAITHNLSIKSMFNKQRYNKNKQCYEVKDKNSNTIKLSDLIIYIRDHNGFEPYSLSDVLHLKSDLSEYVLQSLNTLEYLPFETRKIEIKENKRKEVDHSYWYADFEASTQGYHNPYCVCYSKRGEDKIYNKYGKDCAYDFLCDLPHNAVCYFHNLKYDGSFLAKYGVNRCIKKSGKIMQITLKFQGKQLTFKDSYALISTSLASFPKMFGLSNIQKEIYPYNYYGPGGLRRETSYNQERVESNIGNILEADLYEIQQWNEDQFKLFVKNIDSIDNCRTDEYHFNMKAYCVFYCNQDVRILKQGHSKFRDMCLEYLNIDVDKVISAASLANTYFKHNVYSKINNLKEYGGKVREFIQGAIYGG
;
A
#
# COMPACT_ATOMS: atom_id res chain seq x y z
N MET A 1 40.79 26.16 -4.84
CA MET A 1 40.19 25.91 -3.51
C MET A 1 39.11 24.86 -3.70
N CYS A 2 39.48 23.62 -3.34
CA CYS A 2 38.70 22.36 -3.43
C CYS A 2 37.43 22.43 -2.55
N PHE A 3 36.35 21.65 -2.73
CA PHE A 3 36.20 20.19 -2.91
C PHE A 3 34.80 19.89 -3.53
N ILE A 4 34.62 19.03 -4.55
CA ILE A 4 34.55 17.54 -4.69
C ILE A 4 33.19 16.87 -4.30
N ASN A 5 32.59 16.22 -5.33
CA ASN A 5 31.60 15.12 -5.47
C ASN A 5 30.80 14.58 -4.27
N LYS A 6 29.51 14.23 -4.50
CA LYS A 6 28.73 13.30 -3.66
C LYS A 6 27.73 12.40 -4.42
N GLN A 7 28.24 11.26 -4.90
CA GLN A 7 27.51 9.98 -4.83
C GLN A 7 28.51 8.97 -4.21
N GLU A 8 28.14 8.44 -3.05
CA GLU A 8 28.88 7.56 -2.13
C GLU A 8 30.07 8.16 -1.32
N VAL A 9 30.07 7.77 -0.04
CA VAL A 9 30.99 8.07 1.08
C VAL A 9 30.90 9.47 1.72
N ASN A 10 30.00 9.60 2.70
CA ASN A 10 30.36 9.95 4.08
C ASN A 10 29.36 9.27 5.02
N ASP A 11 29.56 7.98 5.22
CA ASP A 11 29.63 7.46 6.60
C ASP A 11 31.04 7.78 7.11
N SER A 12 31.13 8.51 8.22
CA SER A 12 32.07 8.29 9.32
C SER A 12 31.53 9.03 10.55
N ILE A 13 30.68 8.33 11.31
CA ILE A 13 31.00 7.63 12.58
C ILE A 13 31.08 8.60 13.75
N ASP A 14 30.03 8.59 14.58
CA ASP A 14 30.05 7.98 15.92
C ASP A 14 28.60 7.96 16.45
N SER A 15 28.04 6.90 17.03
CA SER A 15 28.62 5.67 17.56
C SER A 15 27.53 4.58 17.69
N THR A 16 27.97 3.32 17.50
CA THR A 16 27.50 2.03 18.05
C THR A 16 26.08 1.53 17.70
N PHE A 17 25.88 0.36 17.07
CA PHE A 17 26.51 -0.93 17.34
C PHE A 17 26.82 -1.75 16.09
N TYR A 18 28.10 -2.13 15.96
CA TYR A 18 28.50 -3.42 15.41
C TYR A 18 28.03 -4.50 16.39
N VAL A 19 27.24 -5.47 15.93
CA VAL A 19 27.19 -6.78 16.59
C VAL A 19 28.05 -7.70 15.76
N GLN A 20 29.15 -8.12 16.38
CA GLN A 20 29.99 -9.23 15.98
C GLN A 20 29.10 -10.39 15.49
N GLN A 21 29.36 -10.91 14.29
CA GLN A 21 28.85 -12.21 13.87
C GLN A 21 29.35 -13.27 14.86
N THR A 22 28.56 -13.52 15.90
CA THR A 22 28.36 -14.87 16.37
C THR A 22 27.08 -15.30 15.71
N ILE A 23 27.21 -16.26 14.78
CA ILE A 23 26.09 -16.97 14.17
C ILE A 23 25.24 -17.45 15.35
N PRO A 24 24.04 -16.90 15.61
CA PRO A 24 23.11 -17.58 16.47
C PRO A 24 22.77 -18.87 15.73
N GLU A 25 22.81 -20.00 16.44
CA GLU A 25 22.37 -21.29 15.89
C GLU A 25 21.11 -21.08 15.03
N PRO A 26 21.03 -21.72 13.85
CA PRO A 26 19.92 -21.51 12.94
C PRO A 26 18.61 -21.72 13.70
N LEU A 27 17.86 -20.63 13.86
CA LEU A 27 16.52 -20.65 14.41
C LEU A 27 15.67 -21.46 13.43
N PHE A 28 15.50 -22.74 13.75
CA PHE A 28 14.56 -23.60 13.07
C PHE A 28 13.18 -22.99 13.19
N ILE A 29 12.64 -22.52 12.06
CA ILE A 29 11.22 -22.18 11.92
C ILE A 29 10.46 -23.49 12.09
N LEU A 30 9.93 -23.74 13.28
CA LEU A 30 9.15 -24.96 13.54
C LEU A 30 7.69 -24.80 13.07
N GLU A 31 7.12 -23.59 13.11
CA GLU A 31 5.80 -23.33 12.52
C GLU A 31 5.49 -21.82 12.40
N LEU A 32 5.02 -21.39 11.23
CA LEU A 32 4.53 -20.04 10.96
C LEU A 32 3.00 -20.12 10.82
N LYS A 33 2.24 -19.76 11.86
CA LYS A 33 0.77 -19.71 11.78
C LYS A 33 0.31 -18.37 11.23
N ILE A 34 0.24 -18.29 9.90
CA ILE A 34 -0.37 -17.19 9.16
C ILE A 34 -1.87 -17.49 9.07
N SER A 35 -2.71 -16.60 9.59
CA SER A 35 -4.15 -16.70 9.35
C SER A 35 -4.51 -16.00 8.03
N PRO A 36 -5.34 -16.61 7.17
CA PRO A 36 -5.88 -15.93 6.00
C PRO A 36 -6.71 -14.73 6.45
N TYR A 37 -6.46 -13.57 5.84
CA TYR A 37 -7.27 -12.38 6.07
C TYR A 37 -8.66 -12.63 5.47
N LEU A 38 -9.63 -12.96 6.32
CA LEU A 38 -11.04 -13.11 5.94
C LEU A 38 -11.70 -11.72 5.91
N TYR A 39 -11.93 -11.18 4.72
CA TYR A 39 -12.78 -10.00 4.51
C TYR A 39 -14.25 -10.41 4.68
N THR A 40 -14.69 -10.74 5.90
CA THR A 40 -16.11 -10.98 6.17
C THR A 40 -16.82 -9.67 6.55
N GLU A 41 -17.79 -9.32 5.72
CA GLU A 41 -19.09 -8.68 6.05
C GLU A 41 -19.26 -7.15 6.13
N ASP A 42 -18.22 -6.32 6.11
CA ASP A 42 -18.47 -4.87 6.28
C ASP A 42 -18.70 -4.08 4.96
N LEU A 43 -19.99 -3.99 4.61
CA LEU A 43 -20.66 -3.00 3.75
C LEU A 43 -20.21 -2.93 2.29
N ILE A 44 -20.89 -3.78 1.50
CA ILE A 44 -21.02 -3.74 0.04
C ILE A 44 -21.69 -2.42 -0.37
N HIS A 45 -20.94 -1.32 -0.38
CA HIS A 45 -21.19 -0.25 -1.33
C HIS A 45 -20.33 -0.50 -2.55
N GLN A 46 -20.95 -1.13 -3.55
CA GLN A 46 -20.40 -1.33 -4.89
C GLN A 46 -19.96 0.03 -5.43
N TYR A 47 -18.67 0.34 -5.32
CA TYR A 47 -18.09 1.26 -6.28
C TYR A 47 -18.12 0.51 -7.61
N LYS A 48 -19.13 0.81 -8.44
CA LYS A 48 -19.18 0.40 -9.85
C LYS A 48 -18.03 1.09 -10.57
N THR A 49 -16.82 0.60 -10.40
CA THR A 49 -15.71 0.98 -11.26
C THR A 49 -15.91 0.32 -12.62
N THR A 50 -15.51 1.03 -13.66
CA THR A 50 -15.53 0.54 -15.04
C THR A 50 -14.10 0.28 -15.52
N GLY A 51 -13.15 -0.01 -14.63
CA GLY A 51 -11.72 0.02 -14.96
C GLY A 51 -10.94 -1.07 -14.25
N GLY A 52 -9.96 -1.68 -14.91
CA GLY A 52 -9.15 -2.78 -14.37
C GLY A 52 -8.05 -2.35 -13.39
N SER A 53 -7.58 -3.29 -12.59
CA SER A 53 -6.63 -3.19 -11.48
C SER A 53 -5.88 -4.52 -11.30
N PHE A 54 -5.02 -4.58 -10.28
CA PHE A 54 -4.29 -5.80 -9.90
C PHE A 54 -5.24 -6.94 -9.48
N PHE A 55 -4.95 -8.17 -9.92
CA PHE A 55 -5.69 -9.36 -9.53
C PHE A 55 -5.22 -9.82 -8.13
N PRO A 56 -6.05 -9.73 -7.08
CA PRO A 56 -5.56 -9.84 -5.70
C PRO A 56 -5.48 -11.28 -5.17
N TYR A 57 -5.45 -12.27 -6.06
CA TYR A 57 -5.47 -13.69 -5.71
C TYR A 57 -4.35 -14.46 -6.39
N HIS A 58 -3.90 -15.53 -5.75
CA HIS A 58 -3.17 -16.62 -6.41
C HIS A 58 -4.08 -17.82 -6.60
N TYR A 59 -3.77 -18.65 -7.60
CA TYR A 59 -4.48 -19.93 -7.76
C TYR A 59 -3.89 -21.00 -6.82
N LYS A 60 -4.74 -21.93 -6.39
CA LYS A 60 -4.36 -23.07 -5.55
C LYS A 60 -3.53 -24.10 -6.33
N PRO A 61 -2.66 -24.89 -5.65
CA PRO A 61 -1.82 -25.91 -6.30
C PRO A 61 -2.60 -26.89 -7.19
N GLU A 62 -3.85 -27.19 -6.84
CA GLU A 62 -4.74 -28.07 -7.61
C GLU A 62 -5.04 -27.55 -9.04
N PHE A 63 -4.83 -26.26 -9.30
CA PHE A 63 -5.03 -25.61 -10.60
C PHE A 63 -3.72 -25.28 -11.34
N GLU A 64 -2.56 -25.69 -10.81
CA GLU A 64 -1.23 -25.42 -11.41
C GLU A 64 -1.10 -25.96 -12.84
N ILE A 65 -1.83 -27.02 -13.19
CA ILE A 65 -1.87 -27.56 -14.55
C ILE A 65 -2.30 -26.53 -15.61
N PHE A 66 -3.01 -25.48 -15.19
CA PHE A 66 -3.44 -24.36 -16.03
C PHE A 66 -2.51 -23.15 -15.97
N GLY A 67 -1.43 -23.19 -15.17
CA GLY A 67 -0.54 -22.06 -14.89
C GLY A 67 -0.04 -21.34 -16.15
N GLN A 68 0.29 -22.09 -17.21
CA GLN A 68 0.72 -21.50 -18.49
C GLN A 68 -0.35 -20.62 -19.19
N TYR A 69 -1.63 -20.89 -18.96
CA TYR A 69 -2.73 -20.07 -19.48
C TYR A 69 -3.06 -18.91 -18.53
N LEU A 70 -3.03 -19.17 -17.23
CA LEU A 70 -3.26 -18.16 -16.19
C LEU A 70 -2.17 -17.08 -16.19
N ALA A 71 -0.92 -17.45 -16.53
CA ALA A 71 0.16 -16.50 -16.74
C ALA A 71 -0.20 -15.45 -17.81
N LYS A 72 -0.89 -15.83 -18.90
CA LYS A 72 -1.36 -14.88 -19.93
C LYS A 72 -2.39 -13.87 -19.40
N ALA A 73 -3.06 -14.19 -18.30
CA ALA A 73 -3.95 -13.30 -17.58
C ALA A 73 -3.26 -12.56 -16.42
N GLN A 74 -1.93 -12.63 -16.28
CA GLN A 74 -1.19 -12.08 -15.13
C GLN A 74 -1.58 -12.71 -13.78
N ILE A 75 -2.01 -13.99 -13.78
CA ILE A 75 -2.41 -14.72 -12.57
C ILE A 75 -1.40 -15.84 -12.30
N PHE A 76 -0.86 -15.87 -11.09
CA PHE A 76 0.25 -16.76 -10.69
C PHE A 76 -0.03 -17.46 -9.35
N SER A 77 0.68 -18.55 -9.05
CA SER A 77 0.63 -19.23 -7.76
C SER A 77 1.30 -18.46 -6.61
N SER A 78 2.15 -17.47 -6.92
CA SER A 78 2.81 -16.60 -5.93
C SER A 78 3.22 -15.24 -6.55
N LEU A 79 3.28 -14.18 -5.74
CA LEU A 79 3.84 -12.88 -6.17
C LEU A 79 5.35 -12.90 -6.33
N ILE A 80 6.00 -13.79 -5.59
CA ILE A 80 7.44 -13.89 -5.50
C ILE A 80 7.90 -15.00 -6.45
N ASN A 81 9.00 -14.76 -7.16
CA ASN A 81 9.65 -15.74 -8.01
C ASN A 81 10.64 -16.60 -7.22
N GLU A 82 11.29 -17.54 -7.91
CA GLU A 82 12.26 -18.46 -7.30
C GLU A 82 13.48 -17.76 -6.66
N ASN A 83 13.72 -16.49 -7.00
CA ASN A 83 14.83 -15.68 -6.49
C ASN A 83 14.41 -14.71 -5.37
N GLU A 84 13.29 -14.97 -4.69
CA GLU A 84 12.73 -14.13 -3.62
C GLU A 84 12.42 -12.67 -4.03
N LYS A 85 12.25 -12.42 -5.33
CA LYS A 85 11.89 -11.10 -5.87
C LYS A 85 10.46 -11.10 -6.39
N VAL A 86 9.82 -9.92 -6.35
CA VAL A 86 8.53 -9.71 -7.03
C VAL A 86 8.70 -10.03 -8.52
N ARG A 87 7.77 -10.82 -9.06
CA ARG A 87 7.71 -11.17 -10.49
C ARG A 87 7.71 -9.93 -11.38
N SER A 88 8.57 -9.92 -12.41
CA SER A 88 8.69 -8.78 -13.33
C SER A 88 7.44 -8.58 -14.20
N GLU A 89 6.59 -9.60 -14.31
CA GLU A 89 5.27 -9.47 -14.91
C GLU A 89 4.40 -8.43 -14.20
N PHE A 90 4.63 -8.18 -12.89
CA PHE A 90 3.93 -7.15 -12.12
C PHE A 90 4.54 -5.76 -12.23
N ASP A 91 5.61 -5.57 -13.02
CA ASP A 91 6.07 -4.25 -13.45
C ASP A 91 5.14 -3.65 -14.53
N LEU A 92 4.21 -4.45 -15.07
CA LEU A 92 3.12 -4.03 -15.94
C LEU A 92 1.78 -4.05 -15.20
N ASN A 93 0.84 -3.18 -15.58
CA ASN A 93 -0.54 -3.30 -15.11
C ASN A 93 -1.31 -4.31 -15.98
N CYS A 94 -2.49 -4.72 -15.53
CA CYS A 94 -3.30 -5.73 -16.24
C CYS A 94 -3.61 -5.36 -17.70
N PHE A 95 -3.82 -4.08 -18.00
CA PHE A 95 -4.10 -3.60 -19.34
C PHE A 95 -2.87 -3.71 -20.24
N THR A 96 -1.74 -3.14 -19.82
CA THR A 96 -0.50 -3.16 -20.61
C THR A 96 0.08 -4.57 -20.74
N TYR A 97 -0.07 -5.39 -19.70
CA TYR A 97 0.28 -6.80 -19.75
C TYR A 97 -0.55 -7.54 -20.81
N ALA A 98 -1.87 -7.31 -20.86
CA ALA A 98 -2.73 -7.92 -21.86
C ALA A 98 -2.39 -7.47 -23.29
N LEU A 99 -1.98 -6.22 -23.52
CA LEU A 99 -1.47 -5.76 -24.82
C LEU A 99 -0.18 -6.50 -25.21
N LYS A 100 0.75 -6.66 -24.26
CA LYS A 100 1.98 -7.44 -24.48
C LYS A 100 1.66 -8.89 -24.84
N GLN A 101 0.73 -9.53 -24.15
CA GLN A 101 0.29 -10.91 -24.46
C GLN A 101 -0.43 -11.02 -25.82
N ALA A 102 -0.97 -9.92 -26.33
CA ALA A 102 -1.59 -9.85 -27.66
C ALA A 102 -0.58 -9.59 -28.79
N ASN A 103 0.72 -9.51 -28.49
CA ASN A 103 1.80 -9.19 -29.44
C ASN A 103 1.60 -7.83 -30.14
N VAL A 104 1.13 -6.82 -29.39
CA VAL A 104 1.20 -5.42 -29.83
C VAL A 104 2.68 -5.02 -29.96
N ASP A 105 3.04 -4.29 -31.02
CA ASP A 105 4.42 -3.87 -31.26
C ASP A 105 4.96 -2.96 -30.16
N ASP A 106 6.28 -2.96 -29.98
CA ASP A 106 6.96 -2.25 -28.89
C ASP A 106 6.71 -0.74 -28.93
N GLU A 107 6.66 -0.11 -30.11
CA GLU A 107 6.40 1.34 -30.26
C GLU A 107 5.00 1.70 -29.74
N THR A 108 3.99 0.92 -30.10
CA THR A 108 2.61 1.10 -29.64
C THR A 108 2.50 0.78 -28.14
N LEU A 109 3.18 -0.26 -27.66
CA LEU A 109 3.19 -0.63 -26.25
C LEU A 109 3.85 0.47 -25.38
N GLU A 110 4.95 1.05 -25.84
CA GLU A 110 5.65 2.16 -25.17
C GLU A 110 4.74 3.39 -25.03
N LEU A 111 4.03 3.76 -26.09
CA LEU A 111 3.04 4.85 -26.05
C LEU A 111 1.99 4.61 -24.96
N VAL A 112 1.50 3.38 -24.82
CA VAL A 112 0.51 3.03 -23.80
C VAL A 112 1.13 3.04 -22.40
N LEU A 113 2.34 2.52 -22.23
CA LEU A 113 3.05 2.45 -20.94
C LEU A 113 3.30 3.83 -20.33
N ILE A 114 3.71 4.79 -21.17
CA ILE A 114 3.96 6.18 -20.78
C ILE A 114 2.70 6.84 -20.14
N HIS A 115 1.51 6.38 -20.52
CA HIS A 115 0.22 6.88 -20.04
C HIS A 115 -0.41 6.02 -18.94
N CYS A 116 -0.14 4.72 -18.92
CA CYS A 116 -0.72 3.75 -18.01
C CYS A 116 0.19 3.41 -16.81
N ARG A 117 0.62 4.42 -16.05
CA ARG A 117 1.60 4.25 -14.95
C ARG A 117 1.04 3.65 -13.67
N GLY A 118 -0.25 3.81 -13.40
CA GLY A 118 -0.89 3.22 -12.23
C GLY A 118 -1.24 1.74 -12.41
N ARG A 119 -1.40 1.00 -11.32
CA ARG A 119 -2.01 -0.35 -11.38
C ARG A 119 -3.48 -0.33 -11.79
N TYR A 120 -4.21 0.74 -11.43
CA TYR A 120 -5.62 0.93 -11.78
C TYR A 120 -5.76 1.80 -13.04
N GLN A 121 -6.54 1.32 -14.01
CA GLN A 121 -6.78 2.00 -15.28
C GLN A 121 -8.27 2.23 -15.54
N LYS A 122 -8.65 3.51 -15.66
CA LYS A 122 -10.03 3.91 -15.96
C LYS A 122 -10.35 3.68 -17.44
N ALA A 123 -11.49 3.05 -17.74
CA ALA A 123 -11.93 2.85 -19.12
C ALA A 123 -11.98 4.13 -19.98
N LYS A 124 -12.41 5.27 -19.42
CA LYS A 124 -12.44 6.54 -20.19
C LYS A 124 -11.05 6.95 -20.71
N MET A 125 -10.01 6.75 -19.90
CA MET A 125 -8.64 7.07 -20.33
C MET A 125 -8.16 6.09 -21.41
N LEU A 126 -8.55 4.80 -21.29
CA LEU A 126 -8.25 3.80 -22.31
C LEU A 126 -8.85 4.17 -23.66
N ASP A 127 -10.06 4.72 -23.70
CA ASP A 127 -10.71 5.11 -24.96
C ASP A 127 -9.89 6.13 -25.76
N GLU A 128 -9.48 7.23 -25.10
CA GLU A 128 -8.70 8.30 -25.73
C GLU A 128 -7.31 7.78 -26.16
N LEU A 129 -6.65 7.01 -25.31
CA LEU A 129 -5.32 6.45 -25.58
C LEU A 129 -5.34 5.43 -26.72
N CYS A 130 -6.33 4.53 -26.74
CA CYS A 130 -6.44 3.49 -27.76
C CYS A 130 -6.82 4.06 -29.13
N LYS A 131 -7.57 5.17 -29.18
CA LYS A 131 -7.80 5.93 -30.43
C LYS A 131 -6.49 6.42 -31.01
N SER A 132 -5.64 7.03 -30.18
CA SER A 132 -4.32 7.51 -30.60
C SER A 132 -3.36 6.39 -31.01
N ALA A 133 -3.51 5.20 -30.42
CA ALA A 133 -2.69 4.03 -30.70
C ALA A 133 -3.25 3.14 -31.84
N HIS A 134 -4.35 3.53 -32.50
CA HIS A 134 -5.06 2.70 -33.49
C HIS A 134 -5.42 1.29 -32.96
N ILE A 135 -5.77 1.20 -31.68
CA ILE A 135 -6.24 -0.03 -31.05
C ILE A 135 -7.76 0.04 -30.90
N ARG A 136 -8.44 -1.04 -31.26
CA ARG A 136 -9.84 -1.30 -30.94
C ARG A 136 -9.93 -2.39 -29.89
N ILE A 137 -10.69 -2.13 -28.83
CA ILE A 137 -10.89 -3.08 -27.74
C ILE A 137 -12.37 -3.40 -27.60
N ARG A 138 -12.68 -4.68 -27.58
CA ARG A 138 -13.96 -5.23 -27.14
C ARG A 138 -13.81 -5.75 -25.71
N ILE A 139 -14.52 -5.19 -24.75
CA ILE A 139 -14.50 -5.63 -23.34
C ILE A 139 -15.80 -6.32 -22.99
N ASP A 140 -15.71 -7.62 -22.70
CA ASP A 140 -16.79 -8.43 -22.17
C ASP A 140 -16.77 -8.40 -20.63
N ARG A 141 -17.94 -8.36 -19.99
CA ARG A 141 -18.07 -8.49 -18.53
C ARG A 141 -19.35 -9.22 -18.14
N GLU A 142 -19.34 -9.87 -16.97
CA GLU A 142 -20.53 -10.49 -16.40
C GLU A 142 -21.63 -9.44 -16.13
N ASN A 143 -22.87 -9.79 -16.47
CA ASN A 143 -24.02 -8.93 -16.22
C ASN A 143 -24.42 -8.99 -14.74
N THR A 144 -24.36 -7.86 -14.06
CA THR A 144 -24.72 -7.74 -12.64
C THR A 144 -26.20 -7.44 -12.41
N ASP A 145 -26.97 -7.12 -13.46
CA ASP A 145 -28.39 -6.76 -13.35
C ASP A 145 -29.29 -8.01 -13.38
N LYS A 146 -29.80 -8.41 -12.21
CA LYS A 146 -30.71 -9.55 -12.02
C LYS A 146 -32.04 -9.44 -12.78
N SER A 147 -32.36 -8.28 -13.37
CA SER A 147 -33.61 -8.01 -14.08
C SER A 147 -33.64 -8.54 -15.52
N ASN A 148 -32.48 -8.77 -16.16
CA ASN A 148 -32.39 -9.19 -17.56
C ASN A 148 -31.78 -10.59 -17.69
N LYS A 149 -32.59 -11.62 -17.41
CA LYS A 149 -32.20 -13.06 -17.42
C LYS A 149 -31.73 -13.60 -18.78
N HIS A 150 -31.83 -12.83 -19.86
CA HIS A 150 -31.55 -13.29 -21.23
C HIS A 150 -30.20 -12.82 -21.81
N LYS A 151 -29.42 -12.00 -21.10
CA LYS A 151 -28.04 -11.65 -21.51
C LYS A 151 -27.08 -11.75 -20.31
N ASN A 152 -26.28 -12.81 -20.26
CA ASN A 152 -25.32 -13.06 -19.18
C ASN A 152 -24.07 -12.15 -19.25
N ARG A 153 -23.84 -11.46 -20.38
CA ARG A 153 -22.66 -10.60 -20.60
C ARG A 153 -23.07 -9.21 -21.11
N LYS A 154 -22.36 -8.18 -20.64
CA LYS A 154 -22.38 -6.83 -21.20
C LYS A 154 -21.09 -6.60 -21.99
N ILE A 155 -21.23 -5.98 -23.16
CA ILE A 155 -20.13 -5.70 -24.08
C ILE A 155 -19.98 -4.19 -24.20
N ASP A 156 -18.76 -3.70 -23.98
CA ASP A 156 -18.38 -2.31 -24.24
C ASP A 156 -17.28 -2.28 -25.31
N TYR A 157 -17.25 -1.23 -26.12
CA TYR A 157 -16.18 -0.98 -27.11
C TYR A 157 -15.42 0.29 -26.77
N TYR A 158 -14.11 0.26 -26.93
CA TYR A 158 -13.20 1.38 -26.68
C TYR A 158 -12.16 1.50 -27.79
N GLY A 159 -11.64 2.71 -27.99
CA GLY A 159 -10.60 2.98 -28.97
C GLY A 159 -11.16 3.38 -30.34
N CYS A 160 -10.45 3.00 -31.40
CA CYS A 160 -10.82 3.34 -32.77
C CYS A 160 -11.89 2.39 -33.35
N GLU A 161 -12.52 2.82 -34.44
CA GLU A 161 -13.41 1.98 -35.23
C GLU A 161 -12.65 0.85 -35.92
N LEU A 162 -13.34 -0.27 -36.22
CA LEU A 162 -12.69 -1.47 -36.76
C LEU A 162 -11.91 -1.22 -38.06
N LYS A 163 -12.40 -0.30 -38.89
CA LYS A 163 -11.77 0.08 -40.17
C LYS A 163 -10.44 0.82 -40.00
N ASP A 164 -10.24 1.50 -38.87
CA ASP A 164 -9.07 2.35 -38.58
C ASP A 164 -8.11 1.65 -37.59
N ALA A 165 -8.41 0.41 -37.22
CA ALA A 165 -7.72 -0.34 -36.19
C ALA A 165 -6.54 -1.12 -36.75
N LYS A 166 -5.33 -0.82 -36.26
CA LYS A 166 -4.13 -1.66 -36.42
C LYS A 166 -4.26 -2.95 -35.59
N TYR A 167 -4.86 -2.84 -34.41
CA TYR A 167 -5.08 -3.96 -33.49
C TYR A 167 -6.55 -4.06 -33.10
N ASN A 168 -7.12 -5.26 -33.13
CA ASN A 168 -8.48 -5.54 -32.68
C ASN A 168 -8.44 -6.62 -31.58
N LEU A 169 -8.63 -6.21 -30.33
CA LEU A 169 -8.42 -7.05 -29.16
C LEU A 169 -9.74 -7.39 -28.47
N GLU A 170 -9.89 -8.66 -28.09
CA GLU A 170 -10.95 -9.11 -27.20
C GLU A 170 -10.41 -9.22 -25.78
N MET A 171 -11.06 -8.56 -24.84
CA MET A 171 -10.71 -8.58 -23.43
C MET A 171 -11.93 -8.96 -22.58
N PHE A 172 -11.65 -9.47 -21.39
CA PHE A 172 -12.65 -9.73 -20.38
C PHE A 172 -12.31 -8.92 -19.12
N LEU A 173 -13.30 -8.23 -18.56
CA LEU A 173 -13.19 -7.55 -17.28
C LEU A 173 -13.73 -8.48 -16.20
N TYR A 174 -12.82 -9.15 -15.49
CA TYR A 174 -13.15 -9.91 -14.30
C TYR A 174 -13.59 -8.95 -13.20
N ARG A 175 -14.66 -9.32 -12.49
CA ARG A 175 -15.19 -8.58 -11.36
C ARG A 175 -15.41 -9.52 -10.20
N ASP A 176 -14.87 -9.15 -9.05
CA ASP A 176 -15.24 -9.79 -7.80
C ASP A 176 -16.24 -8.91 -7.05
N SER A 177 -17.41 -9.44 -6.75
CA SER A 177 -18.43 -8.75 -5.96
C SER A 177 -18.07 -8.62 -4.48
N LEU A 178 -17.09 -9.40 -3.98
CA LEU A 178 -16.65 -9.43 -2.60
C LEU A 178 -15.44 -8.49 -2.34
N MET A 179 -14.71 -8.04 -3.37
CA MET A 179 -13.48 -7.25 -3.23
C MET A 179 -13.18 -6.32 -4.43
N LYS A 180 -12.37 -5.30 -4.18
CA LYS A 180 -12.07 -4.14 -5.06
C LYS A 180 -11.13 -4.43 -6.25
N GLY A 181 -11.34 -5.51 -6.98
CA GLY A 181 -10.45 -5.95 -8.05
C GLY A 181 -11.18 -6.17 -9.37
N ASP A 182 -11.51 -5.09 -10.08
CA ASP A 182 -11.75 -5.20 -11.52
C ASP A 182 -10.42 -5.60 -12.17
N HIS A 183 -10.33 -6.59 -13.07
CA HIS A 183 -9.05 -6.98 -13.72
C HIS A 183 -9.24 -7.24 -15.22
N TYR A 184 -8.37 -6.67 -16.05
CA TYR A 184 -8.41 -6.87 -17.50
C TYR A 184 -7.65 -8.13 -17.89
N ILE A 185 -8.31 -9.00 -18.64
CA ILE A 185 -7.77 -10.26 -19.13
C ILE A 185 -7.84 -10.26 -20.65
N LEU A 186 -6.76 -10.65 -21.31
CA LEU A 186 -6.78 -10.92 -22.74
C LEU A 186 -7.64 -12.16 -23.01
N ASN A 187 -8.72 -12.02 -23.78
CA ASN A 187 -9.75 -13.05 -23.93
C ASN A 187 -9.54 -13.91 -25.18
N ILE A 188 -8.47 -14.70 -25.18
CA ILE A 188 -8.11 -15.61 -26.27
C ILE A 188 -8.74 -16.98 -26.11
N ASP A 189 -8.89 -17.69 -27.23
CA ASP A 189 -9.19 -19.12 -27.23
C ASP A 189 -7.98 -19.91 -26.72
N ILE A 190 -8.25 -20.89 -25.86
CA ILE A 190 -7.23 -21.80 -25.31
C ILE A 190 -7.57 -23.24 -25.71
N PRO A 191 -6.58 -24.14 -25.87
CA PRO A 191 -6.80 -25.49 -26.39
C PRO A 191 -7.41 -26.45 -25.34
N ILE A 192 -8.38 -25.95 -24.57
CA ILE A 192 -9.18 -26.66 -23.59
C ILE A 192 -10.62 -26.65 -24.08
N THR A 193 -11.29 -27.79 -24.03
CA THR A 193 -12.69 -27.91 -24.41
C THR A 193 -13.62 -27.72 -23.20
N PRO A 194 -14.87 -27.29 -23.43
CA PRO A 194 -15.89 -27.32 -22.39
C PRO A 194 -16.10 -28.72 -21.79
N PHE A 195 -15.90 -29.77 -22.60
CA PHE A 195 -16.05 -31.16 -22.18
C PHE A 195 -14.98 -31.55 -21.16
N TYR A 196 -13.71 -31.19 -21.39
CA TYR A 196 -12.65 -31.44 -20.42
C TYR A 196 -12.92 -30.70 -19.11
N LEU A 197 -13.23 -29.40 -19.13
CA LEU A 197 -13.50 -28.65 -17.89
C LEU A 197 -14.65 -29.25 -17.09
N LYS A 198 -15.73 -29.66 -17.75
CA LYS A 198 -16.89 -30.24 -17.07
C LYS A 198 -16.59 -31.59 -16.41
N ASN A 199 -15.66 -32.36 -16.95
CA ASN A 199 -15.35 -33.73 -16.50
C ASN A 199 -13.89 -33.85 -16.03
N ARG A 200 -13.31 -32.75 -15.54
CA ARG A 200 -11.87 -32.65 -15.27
C ARG A 200 -11.35 -33.79 -14.40
N GLU A 201 -11.95 -34.00 -13.23
CA GLU A 201 -11.49 -35.02 -12.28
C GLU A 201 -11.50 -36.42 -12.90
N GLU A 202 -12.53 -36.75 -13.68
CA GLU A 202 -12.64 -38.03 -14.37
C GLU A 202 -11.55 -38.20 -15.44
N LEU A 203 -11.34 -37.18 -16.28
CA LEU A 203 -10.33 -37.25 -17.35
C LEU A 203 -8.89 -37.21 -16.79
N ASP A 204 -8.64 -36.47 -15.71
CA ASP A 204 -7.35 -36.42 -15.04
C ASP A 204 -7.01 -37.81 -14.48
N ASN A 205 -7.96 -38.45 -13.78
CA ASN A 205 -7.82 -39.82 -13.28
C ASN A 205 -7.66 -40.85 -14.41
N TRP A 206 -8.40 -40.69 -15.51
CA TRP A 206 -8.28 -41.57 -16.67
C TRP A 206 -6.89 -41.45 -17.32
N ALA A 207 -6.36 -40.23 -17.47
CA ALA A 207 -5.03 -40.01 -18.01
C ALA A 207 -3.95 -40.67 -17.14
N ILE A 208 -4.03 -40.49 -15.81
CA ILE A 208 -3.09 -41.08 -14.86
C ILE A 208 -3.13 -42.62 -14.94
N THR A 209 -4.32 -43.22 -14.90
CA THR A 209 -4.49 -44.69 -14.97
C THR A 209 -4.00 -45.30 -16.28
N HIS A 210 -3.97 -44.51 -17.37
CA HIS A 210 -3.51 -44.96 -18.68
C HIS A 210 -2.08 -44.48 -19.02
N ASN A 211 -1.31 -43.98 -18.04
CA ASN A 211 0.05 -43.44 -18.23
C ASN A 211 0.14 -42.35 -19.31
N LEU A 212 -0.89 -41.51 -19.42
CA LEU A 212 -0.96 -40.38 -20.34
C LEU A 212 -0.78 -39.07 -19.58
N SER A 213 -0.26 -38.05 -20.28
CA SER A 213 -0.23 -36.69 -19.73
C SER A 213 -1.65 -36.13 -19.61
N ILE A 214 -1.99 -35.52 -18.48
CA ILE A 214 -3.26 -34.79 -18.29
C ILE A 214 -3.50 -33.76 -19.40
N LYS A 215 -2.44 -33.07 -19.86
CA LYS A 215 -2.55 -32.08 -20.96
C LYS A 215 -3.10 -32.70 -22.25
N SER A 216 -2.89 -34.00 -22.49
CA SER A 216 -3.44 -34.71 -23.65
C SER A 216 -4.98 -34.85 -23.60
N MET A 217 -5.59 -34.63 -22.44
CA MET A 217 -7.04 -34.69 -22.24
C MET A 217 -7.75 -33.36 -22.54
N PHE A 218 -7.03 -32.24 -22.59
CA PHE A 218 -7.62 -30.90 -22.72
C PHE A 218 -8.50 -30.74 -23.97
N ASN A 219 -8.10 -31.36 -25.07
CA ASN A 219 -8.79 -31.25 -26.36
C ASN A 219 -9.90 -32.30 -26.56
N LYS A 220 -10.13 -33.19 -25.59
CA LYS A 220 -11.09 -34.29 -25.71
C LYS A 220 -12.53 -33.80 -25.63
N GLN A 221 -13.41 -34.40 -26.43
CA GLN A 221 -14.78 -33.88 -26.60
C GLN A 221 -15.88 -34.88 -26.28
N ARG A 222 -15.53 -36.17 -26.19
CA ARG A 222 -16.45 -37.24 -25.82
C ARG A 222 -15.68 -38.49 -25.41
N TYR A 223 -16.38 -39.36 -24.70
CA TYR A 223 -15.98 -40.75 -24.50
C TYR A 223 -16.57 -41.64 -25.60
N ASN A 224 -15.73 -42.43 -26.27
CA ASN A 224 -16.15 -43.42 -27.26
C ASN A 224 -16.27 -44.79 -26.59
N LYS A 225 -17.51 -45.26 -26.39
CA LYS A 225 -17.79 -46.54 -25.75
C LYS A 225 -17.21 -47.74 -26.53
N ASN A 226 -17.17 -47.68 -27.85
CA ASN A 226 -16.68 -48.79 -28.68
C ASN A 226 -15.16 -48.92 -28.63
N LYS A 227 -14.45 -47.79 -28.59
CA LYS A 227 -12.98 -47.75 -28.50
C LYS A 227 -12.48 -47.67 -27.05
N GLN A 228 -13.38 -47.60 -26.08
CA GLN A 228 -13.13 -47.37 -24.65
C GLN A 228 -12.14 -46.22 -24.37
N CYS A 229 -12.20 -45.15 -25.17
CA CYS A 229 -11.23 -44.06 -25.07
C CYS A 229 -11.86 -42.68 -25.29
N TYR A 230 -11.18 -41.65 -24.80
CA TYR A 230 -11.54 -40.26 -25.06
C TYR A 230 -10.99 -39.79 -26.41
N GLU A 231 -11.85 -39.22 -27.25
CA GLU A 231 -11.49 -38.81 -28.61
C GLU A 231 -11.87 -37.35 -28.93
N VAL A 232 -11.21 -36.84 -29.98
CA VAL A 232 -11.47 -35.54 -30.59
C VAL A 232 -12.40 -35.77 -31.79
N LYS A 233 -13.38 -34.89 -32.03
CA LYS A 233 -14.20 -34.98 -33.26
C LYS A 233 -13.45 -34.38 -34.45
N ASP A 234 -13.51 -35.04 -35.60
CA ASP A 234 -12.77 -34.69 -36.82
C ASP A 234 -13.09 -33.31 -37.45
N LYS A 235 -14.05 -32.53 -36.91
CA LYS A 235 -14.51 -31.27 -37.54
C LYS A 235 -14.89 -30.14 -36.58
N ASN A 236 -14.70 -30.28 -35.27
CA ASN A 236 -15.05 -29.23 -34.32
C ASN A 236 -13.89 -28.99 -33.37
N SER A 237 -13.33 -27.77 -33.36
CA SER A 237 -12.43 -27.29 -32.31
C SER A 237 -13.21 -26.38 -31.37
N ASN A 238 -14.19 -26.94 -30.65
CA ASN A 238 -14.93 -26.14 -29.66
C ASN A 238 -14.04 -25.93 -28.44
N THR A 239 -13.27 -24.85 -28.46
CA THR A 239 -12.40 -24.40 -27.38
C THR A 239 -13.13 -23.42 -26.47
N ILE A 240 -12.68 -23.30 -25.23
CA ILE A 240 -13.12 -22.24 -24.32
C ILE A 240 -12.26 -20.99 -24.48
N LYS A 241 -12.78 -19.86 -23.98
CA LYS A 241 -11.99 -18.65 -23.80
C LYS A 241 -11.24 -18.69 -22.47
N LEU A 242 -10.14 -17.93 -22.37
CA LEU A 242 -9.39 -17.79 -21.11
C LEU A 242 -10.26 -17.28 -19.95
N SER A 243 -11.20 -16.39 -20.23
CA SER A 243 -12.17 -15.93 -19.23
C SER A 243 -13.04 -17.06 -18.66
N ASP A 244 -13.45 -18.03 -19.50
CA ASP A 244 -14.27 -19.15 -19.06
C ASP A 244 -13.49 -20.07 -18.10
N LEU A 245 -12.19 -20.26 -18.33
CA LEU A 245 -11.31 -20.99 -17.41
C LEU A 245 -11.17 -20.27 -16.07
N ILE A 246 -10.99 -18.95 -16.07
CA ILE A 246 -10.84 -18.16 -14.84
C ILE A 246 -12.14 -18.17 -14.04
N ILE A 247 -13.29 -18.05 -14.70
CA ILE A 247 -14.61 -18.20 -14.08
C ILE A 247 -14.78 -19.61 -13.49
N TYR A 248 -14.40 -20.65 -14.22
CA TYR A 248 -14.42 -22.03 -13.72
C TYR A 248 -13.60 -22.18 -12.43
N ILE A 249 -12.36 -21.68 -12.39
CA ILE A 249 -11.50 -21.75 -11.19
C ILE A 249 -12.12 -20.99 -10.02
N ARG A 250 -12.67 -19.80 -10.26
CA ARG A 250 -13.40 -19.03 -9.24
C ARG A 250 -14.55 -19.84 -8.66
N ASP A 251 -15.40 -20.39 -9.52
CA ASP A 251 -16.63 -21.09 -9.12
C ASP A 251 -16.33 -22.43 -8.40
N HIS A 252 -15.09 -22.92 -8.49
CA HIS A 252 -14.59 -24.10 -7.74
C HIS A 252 -13.67 -23.71 -6.57
N ASN A 253 -13.74 -22.47 -6.07
CA ASN A 253 -12.94 -21.98 -4.94
C ASN A 253 -11.42 -22.13 -5.14
N GLY A 254 -10.95 -22.01 -6.38
CA GLY A 254 -9.55 -22.23 -6.76
C GLY A 254 -8.62 -21.04 -6.56
N PHE A 255 -9.10 -19.94 -5.98
CA PHE A 255 -8.34 -18.73 -5.71
C PHE A 255 -8.21 -18.47 -4.21
N GLU A 256 -7.04 -18.00 -3.79
CA GLU A 256 -6.73 -17.60 -2.42
C GLU A 256 -6.16 -16.17 -2.40
N PRO A 257 -6.56 -15.33 -1.44
CA PRO A 257 -6.13 -13.94 -1.39
C PRO A 257 -4.66 -13.82 -1.00
N TYR A 258 -3.94 -12.92 -1.66
CA TYR A 258 -2.61 -12.52 -1.18
C TYR A 258 -2.69 -11.88 0.21
N SER A 259 -1.67 -12.09 1.04
CA SER A 259 -1.58 -11.40 2.32
C SER A 259 -1.28 -9.90 2.12
N LEU A 260 -1.58 -9.09 3.14
CA LEU A 260 -1.24 -7.66 3.11
C LEU A 260 0.27 -7.46 2.93
N SER A 261 1.09 -8.32 3.54
CA SER A 261 2.56 -8.28 3.40
C SER A 261 2.96 -8.44 1.94
N ASP A 262 2.40 -9.45 1.26
CA ASP A 262 2.71 -9.74 -0.15
C ASP A 262 2.43 -8.52 -1.04
N VAL A 263 1.27 -7.88 -0.83
CA VAL A 263 0.83 -6.73 -1.64
C VAL A 263 1.62 -5.45 -1.31
N LEU A 264 2.15 -5.29 -0.10
CA LEU A 264 2.92 -4.10 0.29
C LEU A 264 4.24 -3.94 -0.47
N HIS A 265 4.78 -5.03 -1.02
CA HIS A 265 5.99 -5.05 -1.86
C HIS A 265 5.72 -4.63 -3.31
N LEU A 266 4.46 -4.57 -3.74
CA LEU A 266 4.12 -4.15 -5.10
C LEU A 266 4.36 -2.65 -5.29
N LYS A 267 5.15 -2.29 -6.32
CA LYS A 267 5.28 -0.91 -6.78
C LYS A 267 3.90 -0.35 -7.15
N SER A 268 3.49 0.79 -6.59
CA SER A 268 2.22 1.44 -6.96
C SER A 268 2.33 2.28 -8.23
N ASP A 269 3.53 2.79 -8.48
CA ASP A 269 3.91 3.50 -9.69
C ASP A 269 4.74 2.54 -10.56
N LEU A 270 4.23 2.26 -11.74
CA LEU A 270 4.86 1.40 -12.74
C LEU A 270 5.66 2.21 -13.75
N SER A 271 5.84 3.52 -13.54
CA SER A 271 6.83 4.26 -14.29
C SER A 271 8.22 3.87 -13.80
N GLU A 272 8.76 2.79 -14.34
CA GLU A 272 10.19 2.82 -14.63
C GLU A 272 10.35 3.90 -15.70
N TYR A 273 11.17 4.92 -15.40
CA TYR A 273 11.47 5.99 -16.35
C TYR A 273 11.81 5.31 -17.66
N VAL A 274 11.08 5.64 -18.73
CA VAL A 274 11.32 5.04 -20.03
C VAL A 274 12.67 5.57 -20.47
N LEU A 275 13.72 4.79 -20.16
CA LEU A 275 15.11 5.10 -20.49
C LEU A 275 15.38 4.91 -21.99
N GLN A 276 14.42 4.33 -22.72
CA GLN A 276 14.54 4.19 -24.15
C GLN A 276 14.40 5.57 -24.81
N SER A 277 15.33 5.83 -25.72
CA SER A 277 15.38 7.00 -26.56
C SER A 277 13.99 7.28 -27.14
N LEU A 278 13.38 8.40 -26.77
CA LEU A 278 12.18 8.87 -27.44
C LEU A 278 12.50 9.02 -28.93
N ASN A 279 12.00 8.10 -29.74
CA ASN A 279 12.28 8.07 -31.18
C ASN A 279 11.54 9.19 -31.93
N THR A 280 10.56 9.84 -31.29
CA THR A 280 9.74 10.91 -31.86
C THR A 280 9.49 12.03 -30.84
N LEU A 281 9.48 13.28 -31.33
CA LEU A 281 9.08 14.46 -30.55
C LEU A 281 7.58 14.80 -30.72
N GLU A 282 6.86 14.01 -31.51
CA GLU A 282 5.41 14.13 -31.67
C GLU A 282 4.69 13.64 -30.41
N TYR A 283 3.82 14.49 -29.87
CA TYR A 283 3.05 14.24 -28.66
C TYR A 283 1.56 14.46 -28.90
N LEU A 284 0.75 13.73 -28.16
CA LEU A 284 -0.71 13.76 -28.23
C LEU A 284 -1.26 15.04 -27.60
N PRO A 285 -2.36 15.62 -28.12
CA PRO A 285 -2.90 16.88 -27.62
C PRO A 285 -3.18 16.89 -26.11
N PHE A 286 -3.58 15.74 -25.53
CA PHE A 286 -3.88 15.62 -24.11
C PHE A 286 -2.64 15.47 -23.21
N GLU A 287 -1.44 15.27 -23.77
CA GLU A 287 -0.17 15.27 -23.04
C GLU A 287 0.22 16.67 -22.58
N THR A 288 -0.46 17.71 -23.08
CA THR A 288 -0.40 19.05 -22.53
C THR A 288 -1.80 19.58 -22.22
N ARG A 289 -1.95 20.34 -21.15
CA ARG A 289 -3.23 21.00 -20.85
C ARG A 289 -3.02 22.34 -20.18
N LYS A 290 -4.01 23.22 -20.31
CA LYS A 290 -4.03 24.49 -19.59
C LYS A 290 -4.13 24.24 -18.09
N ILE A 291 -3.52 25.12 -17.31
CA ILE A 291 -3.55 25.05 -15.85
C ILE A 291 -4.88 25.60 -15.38
N GLU A 292 -5.78 24.71 -15.00
CA GLU A 292 -7.11 25.06 -14.48
C GLU A 292 -7.17 24.90 -12.97
N ILE A 293 -7.77 25.89 -12.31
CA ILE A 293 -8.20 25.79 -10.91
C ILE A 293 -9.55 25.09 -10.93
N LYS A 294 -9.59 23.83 -10.46
CA LYS A 294 -10.84 23.07 -10.36
C LYS A 294 -11.41 23.23 -8.97
N GLU A 295 -12.61 23.81 -8.88
CA GLU A 295 -13.39 23.76 -7.65
C GLU A 295 -13.83 22.32 -7.37
N ASN A 296 -13.51 21.84 -6.18
CA ASN A 296 -13.80 20.48 -5.79
C ASN A 296 -15.28 20.38 -5.39
N LYS A 297 -16.16 20.03 -6.31
CA LYS A 297 -17.62 19.92 -6.09
C LYS A 297 -18.06 18.78 -5.14
N ARG A 298 -17.15 18.18 -4.37
CA ARG A 298 -17.50 17.10 -3.44
C ARG A 298 -18.16 17.70 -2.20
N LYS A 299 -19.19 17.01 -1.68
CA LYS A 299 -19.78 17.36 -0.39
C LYS A 299 -18.68 17.39 0.68
N GLU A 300 -18.64 18.47 1.45
CA GLU A 300 -17.74 18.59 2.58
C GLU A 300 -18.12 17.52 3.61
N VAL A 301 -17.14 16.74 4.02
CA VAL A 301 -17.31 15.71 5.06
C VAL A 301 -16.87 16.36 6.36
N ASP A 302 -17.72 16.28 7.38
CA ASP A 302 -17.36 16.74 8.71
C ASP A 302 -16.32 15.80 9.32
N HIS A 303 -15.19 16.37 9.72
CA HIS A 303 -14.02 15.66 10.21
C HIS A 303 -13.65 16.16 11.60
N SER A 304 -13.49 15.23 12.55
CA SER A 304 -12.79 15.52 13.80
C SER A 304 -11.29 15.31 13.64
N TYR A 305 -10.47 16.23 14.13
CA TYR A 305 -9.01 16.17 14.01
C TYR A 305 -8.35 15.77 15.33
N TRP A 306 -7.41 14.84 15.26
CA TRP A 306 -6.74 14.22 16.40
C TRP A 306 -5.22 14.18 16.18
N TYR A 307 -4.49 14.00 17.27
CA TYR A 307 -3.04 13.83 17.31
C TYR A 307 -2.74 12.64 18.19
N ALA A 308 -1.80 11.78 17.78
CA ALA A 308 -1.46 10.59 18.53
C ALA A 308 0.01 10.22 18.35
N ASP A 309 0.49 9.40 19.28
CA ASP A 309 1.84 8.84 19.30
C ASP A 309 1.82 7.49 20.03
N PHE A 310 2.66 6.54 19.62
CA PHE A 310 2.79 5.24 20.27
C PHE A 310 4.17 5.06 20.91
N GLU A 311 4.17 4.40 22.07
CA GLU A 311 5.38 3.75 22.59
C GLU A 311 5.33 2.25 22.33
N ALA A 312 6.47 1.71 21.89
CA ALA A 312 6.60 0.32 21.50
C ALA A 312 7.95 -0.26 21.90
N SER A 313 8.03 -1.59 21.98
CA SER A 313 9.30 -2.29 22.26
C SER A 313 10.34 -2.02 21.17
N THR A 314 11.62 -1.95 21.55
CA THR A 314 12.73 -1.51 20.68
C THR A 314 13.59 -2.63 20.10
N GLN A 315 13.36 -3.88 20.49
CA GLN A 315 14.13 -5.04 20.00
C GLN A 315 13.22 -6.10 19.38
N GLY A 316 13.65 -6.65 18.24
CA GLY A 316 12.92 -7.69 17.52
C GLY A 316 11.64 -7.17 16.87
N TYR A 317 10.49 -7.79 17.20
CA TYR A 317 9.19 -7.28 16.79
C TYR A 317 8.75 -6.14 17.71
N HIS A 318 8.51 -4.97 17.12
CA HIS A 318 8.07 -3.80 17.85
C HIS A 318 6.57 -3.95 18.15
N ASN A 319 6.22 -4.08 19.42
CA ASN A 319 4.85 -4.20 19.88
C ASN A 319 4.46 -2.93 20.64
N PRO A 320 3.37 -2.25 20.25
CA PRO A 320 2.91 -1.07 20.96
C PRO A 320 2.36 -1.47 22.32
N TYR A 321 2.77 -0.73 23.36
CA TYR A 321 2.28 -0.93 24.73
C TYR A 321 1.66 0.34 25.32
N CYS A 322 1.85 1.51 24.69
CA CYS A 322 1.18 2.75 25.07
C CYS A 322 0.79 3.52 23.82
N VAL A 323 -0.36 4.18 23.87
CA VAL A 323 -0.77 5.20 22.90
C VAL A 323 -1.39 6.36 23.64
N CYS A 324 -0.93 7.57 23.34
CA CYS A 324 -1.56 8.80 23.80
C CYS A 324 -2.20 9.51 22.62
N TYR A 325 -3.32 10.19 22.83
CA TYR A 325 -4.01 10.92 21.78
C TYR A 325 -4.88 12.06 22.32
N SER A 326 -5.02 13.11 21.51
CA SER A 326 -5.76 14.31 21.90
C SER A 326 -6.47 14.90 20.71
N LYS A 327 -7.70 15.38 20.93
CA LYS A 327 -8.47 16.07 19.91
C LYS A 327 -7.98 17.51 19.76
N ARG A 328 -7.98 18.02 18.53
CA ARG A 328 -7.64 19.42 18.24
C ARG A 328 -8.57 20.35 19.00
N GLY A 329 -8.01 21.34 19.69
CA GLY A 329 -8.75 22.34 20.45
C GLY A 329 -9.21 21.90 21.84
N GLU A 330 -8.94 20.65 22.25
CA GLU A 330 -9.21 20.17 23.62
C GLU A 330 -7.91 20.05 24.40
N ASP A 331 -7.92 20.37 25.70
CA ASP A 331 -6.75 20.20 26.57
C ASP A 331 -6.53 18.74 26.99
N LYS A 332 -7.62 17.97 27.03
CA LYS A 332 -7.60 16.57 27.46
C LYS A 332 -6.75 15.70 26.52
N ILE A 333 -5.89 14.90 27.13
CA ILE A 333 -5.12 13.84 26.46
C ILE A 333 -5.60 12.51 27.03
N TYR A 334 -5.98 11.61 26.15
CA TYR A 334 -6.38 10.25 26.45
C TYR A 334 -5.18 9.33 26.28
N ASN A 335 -5.16 8.22 27.02
CA ASN A 335 -4.13 7.21 26.88
C ASN A 335 -4.74 5.80 27.00
N LYS A 336 -4.13 4.83 26.32
CA LYS A 336 -4.39 3.40 26.50
C LYS A 336 -3.04 2.71 26.69
N TYR A 337 -2.97 1.83 27.69
CA TYR A 337 -1.75 1.12 28.05
C TYR A 337 -2.02 -0.39 28.09
N GLY A 338 -1.09 -1.17 27.57
CA GLY A 338 -1.17 -2.62 27.43
C GLY A 338 -1.16 -3.10 25.99
N LYS A 339 -1.18 -4.42 25.81
CA LYS A 339 -1.06 -5.10 24.51
C LYS A 339 -2.14 -4.72 23.48
N ASP A 340 -3.32 -4.32 23.97
CA ASP A 340 -4.49 -3.99 23.15
C ASP A 340 -4.64 -2.48 22.91
N CYS A 341 -3.66 -1.67 23.32
CA CYS A 341 -3.72 -0.20 23.26
C CYS A 341 -4.10 0.34 21.87
N ALA A 342 -3.56 -0.25 20.81
CA ALA A 342 -3.88 0.14 19.43
C ALA A 342 -5.34 -0.13 19.05
N TYR A 343 -5.93 -1.25 19.51
CA TYR A 343 -7.33 -1.57 19.26
C TYR A 343 -8.25 -0.61 20.02
N ASP A 344 -7.97 -0.38 21.30
CA ASP A 344 -8.74 0.51 22.15
C ASP A 344 -8.72 1.96 21.63
N PHE A 345 -7.56 2.41 21.15
CA PHE A 345 -7.42 3.70 20.48
C PHE A 345 -8.33 3.83 19.25
N LEU A 346 -8.38 2.81 18.39
CA LEU A 346 -9.28 2.82 17.23
C LEU A 346 -10.76 2.78 17.64
N CYS A 347 -11.10 2.11 18.74
CA CYS A 347 -12.45 2.11 19.30
C CYS A 347 -12.90 3.49 19.77
N ASP A 348 -12.00 4.27 20.38
CA ASP A 348 -12.29 5.60 20.89
C ASP A 348 -12.47 6.66 19.79
N LEU A 349 -11.85 6.48 18.62
CA LEU A 349 -11.98 7.45 17.51
C LEU A 349 -13.38 7.41 16.87
N PRO A 350 -14.00 8.58 16.59
CA PRO A 350 -15.30 8.64 15.90
C PRO A 350 -15.17 8.36 14.40
N HIS A 351 -16.30 8.07 13.74
CA HIS A 351 -16.36 7.96 12.29
C HIS A 351 -15.85 9.26 11.62
N ASN A 352 -15.08 9.15 10.53
CA ASN A 352 -14.42 10.24 9.82
C ASN A 352 -13.32 10.99 10.62
N ALA A 353 -12.80 10.41 11.70
CA ALA A 353 -11.63 10.99 12.38
C ALA A 353 -10.40 11.07 11.46
N VAL A 354 -9.69 12.20 11.53
CA VAL A 354 -8.39 12.42 10.92
C VAL A 354 -7.35 12.57 12.03
N CYS A 355 -6.46 11.59 12.17
CA CYS A 355 -5.44 11.59 13.21
C CYS A 355 -4.04 11.80 12.62
N TYR A 356 -3.30 12.74 13.19
CA TYR A 356 -1.93 13.04 12.80
C TYR A 356 -0.94 12.28 13.69
N PHE A 357 0.01 11.63 13.05
CA PHE A 357 1.24 11.08 13.66
C PHE A 357 2.44 11.87 13.13
N HIS A 358 3.55 11.86 13.85
CA HIS A 358 4.79 12.49 13.40
C HIS A 358 5.79 11.43 12.98
N ASN A 359 5.88 11.17 11.66
CA ASN A 359 6.46 9.98 11.04
C ASN A 359 5.52 8.75 11.04
N LEU A 360 4.34 8.92 10.40
CA LEU A 360 3.28 7.89 10.31
C LEU A 360 3.74 6.50 9.85
N LYS A 361 4.86 6.39 9.13
CA LYS A 361 5.35 5.08 8.67
C LYS A 361 5.53 4.09 9.82
N TYR A 362 6.06 4.57 10.95
CA TYR A 362 6.33 3.73 12.11
C TYR A 362 5.03 3.36 12.82
N ASP A 363 4.30 4.34 13.35
CA ASP A 363 3.05 4.12 14.09
C ASP A 363 1.95 3.45 13.26
N GLY A 364 1.86 3.83 11.98
CA GLY A 364 0.89 3.27 11.04
C GLY A 364 1.08 1.77 10.80
N SER A 365 2.27 1.22 11.08
CA SER A 365 2.50 -0.23 11.00
C SER A 365 1.69 -1.00 12.06
N PHE A 366 1.56 -0.45 13.27
CA PHE A 366 0.76 -1.04 14.35
C PHE A 366 -0.74 -1.04 14.03
N LEU A 367 -1.16 -0.07 13.20
CA LEU A 367 -2.55 0.10 12.78
C LEU A 367 -2.90 -0.74 11.55
N ALA A 368 -1.91 -1.16 10.76
CA ALA A 368 -2.13 -1.78 9.45
C ALA A 368 -2.91 -3.11 9.55
N LYS A 369 -2.76 -3.84 10.66
CA LYS A 369 -3.47 -5.10 10.91
C LYS A 369 -4.99 -4.95 11.05
N TYR A 370 -5.50 -3.72 11.26
CA TYR A 370 -6.92 -3.45 11.47
C TYR A 370 -7.68 -3.01 10.20
N GLY A 371 -7.18 -3.35 9.02
CA GLY A 371 -7.92 -3.21 7.76
C GLY A 371 -7.59 -1.95 6.96
N VAL A 372 -6.39 -1.92 6.35
CA VAL A 372 -5.98 -0.84 5.44
C VAL A 372 -6.81 -0.82 4.17
N ASN A 373 -7.58 0.26 4.01
CA ASN A 373 -8.46 0.48 2.86
C ASN A 373 -7.80 1.30 1.74
N ARG A 374 -6.89 2.22 2.09
CA ARG A 374 -6.08 3.03 1.16
C ARG A 374 -4.77 3.44 1.82
N CYS A 375 -3.67 3.47 1.07
CA CYS A 375 -2.38 3.97 1.54
C CYS A 375 -1.75 4.87 0.46
N ILE A 376 -1.23 6.03 0.87
CA ILE A 376 -0.48 6.95 0.01
C ILE A 376 0.97 6.94 0.49
N LYS A 377 1.89 6.50 -0.39
CA LYS A 377 3.33 6.41 -0.13
C LYS A 377 4.10 7.29 -1.12
N LYS A 378 5.25 7.83 -0.69
CA LYS A 378 6.20 8.53 -1.56
C LYS A 378 7.61 8.35 -1.01
N SER A 379 8.55 7.90 -1.85
CA SER A 379 9.98 7.79 -1.52
C SER A 379 10.25 7.11 -0.16
N GLY A 380 9.62 5.95 0.08
CA GLY A 380 9.79 5.18 1.32
C GLY A 380 9.07 5.72 2.56
N LYS A 381 8.35 6.86 2.46
CA LYS A 381 7.49 7.43 3.51
C LYS A 381 6.02 7.07 3.28
N ILE A 382 5.26 6.90 4.36
CA ILE A 382 3.80 6.77 4.33
C ILE A 382 3.21 8.13 4.67
N MET A 383 2.51 8.76 3.72
CA MET A 383 1.94 10.10 3.90
C MET A 383 0.52 10.06 4.47
N GLN A 384 -0.25 9.02 4.09
CA GLN A 384 -1.61 8.84 4.57
C GLN A 384 -2.00 7.35 4.54
N ILE A 385 -2.70 6.91 5.58
CA ILE A 385 -3.40 5.62 5.64
C ILE A 385 -4.88 5.90 5.88
N THR A 386 -5.76 5.15 5.23
CA THR A 386 -7.19 5.13 5.56
C THR A 386 -7.57 3.72 5.95
N LEU A 387 -8.18 3.54 7.12
CA LEU A 387 -8.72 2.28 7.60
C LEU A 387 -10.25 2.25 7.48
N LYS A 388 -10.79 1.05 7.29
CA LYS A 388 -12.19 0.75 7.57
C LYS A 388 -12.23 -0.17 8.79
N PHE A 389 -12.65 0.37 9.94
CA PHE A 389 -12.61 -0.34 11.22
C PHE A 389 -13.99 -0.28 11.88
N GLN A 390 -14.65 -1.42 12.07
CA GLN A 390 -15.99 -1.51 12.69
C GLN A 390 -17.00 -0.52 12.10
N GLY A 391 -17.12 -0.50 10.77
CA GLY A 391 -17.97 0.49 10.05
C GLY A 391 -17.47 1.94 10.06
N LYS A 392 -16.38 2.28 10.76
CA LYS A 392 -15.77 3.62 10.79
C LYS A 392 -14.77 3.80 9.65
N GLN A 393 -14.79 4.96 9.00
CA GLN A 393 -13.70 5.39 8.13
C GLN A 393 -12.74 6.27 8.94
N LEU A 394 -11.52 5.80 9.15
CA LEU A 394 -10.49 6.51 9.91
C LEU A 394 -9.34 6.88 8.97
N THR A 395 -8.85 8.11 9.06
CA THR A 395 -7.74 8.59 8.25
C THR A 395 -6.57 9.00 9.13
N PHE A 396 -5.39 8.48 8.82
CA PHE A 396 -4.14 8.78 9.51
C PHE A 396 -3.22 9.53 8.56
N LYS A 397 -2.64 10.64 9.01
CA LYS A 397 -1.78 11.51 8.20
C LYS A 397 -0.42 11.71 8.84
N ASP A 398 0.59 11.83 8.00
CA ASP A 398 1.95 12.13 8.42
C ASP A 398 2.17 13.65 8.52
N SER A 399 2.28 14.16 9.74
CA SER A 399 2.66 15.56 9.96
C SER A 399 4.09 15.85 9.51
N TYR A 400 4.99 14.85 9.50
CA TYR A 400 6.37 15.02 9.06
C TYR A 400 6.48 15.25 7.54
N ALA A 401 5.46 14.83 6.76
CA ALA A 401 5.37 15.17 5.34
C ALA A 401 5.07 16.66 5.09
N LEU A 402 4.50 17.36 6.08
CA LEU A 402 4.23 18.80 6.06
C LEU A 402 5.34 19.60 6.75
N ILE A 403 5.80 19.11 7.91
CA ILE A 403 6.75 19.77 8.79
C ILE A 403 7.96 18.84 8.97
N SER A 404 8.88 18.89 8.02
CA SER A 404 10.03 17.97 7.93
C SER A 404 11.16 18.29 8.92
N THR A 405 10.84 18.52 10.20
CA THR A 405 11.81 18.68 11.29
C THR A 405 11.43 17.81 12.48
N SER A 406 12.37 17.59 13.40
CA SER A 406 12.11 16.80 14.62
C SER A 406 11.05 17.46 15.51
N LEU A 407 10.28 16.64 16.21
CA LEU A 407 9.29 17.11 17.17
C LEU A 407 9.92 17.99 18.26
N ALA A 408 11.15 17.67 18.69
CA ALA A 408 11.93 18.46 19.64
C ALA A 408 12.17 19.91 19.19
N SER A 409 12.16 20.17 17.88
CA SER A 409 12.38 21.52 17.33
C SER A 409 11.12 22.38 17.33
N PHE A 410 9.92 21.79 17.49
CA PHE A 410 8.64 22.50 17.38
C PHE A 410 8.50 23.65 18.38
N PRO A 411 8.87 23.50 19.68
CA PRO A 411 8.72 24.60 20.63
C PRO A 411 9.48 25.85 20.20
N LYS A 412 10.74 25.71 19.80
CA LYS A 412 11.56 26.82 19.31
C LYS A 412 11.06 27.35 17.97
N MET A 413 10.73 26.46 17.03
CA MET A 413 10.33 26.83 15.67
C MET A 413 8.99 27.60 15.63
N PHE A 414 8.05 27.24 16.50
CA PHE A 414 6.71 27.85 16.55
C PHE A 414 6.52 28.83 17.70
N GLY A 415 7.56 29.08 18.51
CA GLY A 415 7.49 29.97 19.68
C GLY A 415 6.54 29.47 20.77
N LEU A 416 6.46 28.16 20.98
CA LEU A 416 5.59 27.57 22.00
C LEU A 416 6.25 27.71 23.38
N SER A 417 5.53 28.29 24.34
CA SER A 417 6.00 28.49 25.71
C SER A 417 5.62 27.32 26.62
N ASN A 418 6.43 27.06 27.66
CA ASN A 418 6.17 26.05 28.69
C ASN A 418 5.96 24.63 28.14
N ILE A 419 6.71 24.28 27.09
CA ILE A 419 6.66 22.98 26.45
C ILE A 419 8.02 22.61 25.88
N GLN A 420 8.48 21.39 26.13
CA GLN A 420 9.72 20.84 25.59
C GLN A 420 9.57 19.34 25.37
N LYS A 421 10.43 18.75 24.54
CA LYS A 421 10.52 17.29 24.44
C LYS A 421 11.27 16.77 25.67
N GLU A 422 10.73 15.73 26.28
CA GLU A 422 11.30 15.10 27.47
C GLU A 422 12.29 14.00 27.12
N ILE A 423 12.89 13.39 28.13
CA ILE A 423 13.82 12.26 27.98
C ILE A 423 13.12 10.92 28.26
N TYR A 424 13.48 9.88 27.53
CA TYR A 424 12.88 8.55 27.66
C TYR A 424 13.94 7.43 27.54
N PRO A 425 13.96 6.46 28.47
CA PRO A 425 14.94 5.38 28.44
C PRO A 425 14.45 4.21 27.58
N TYR A 426 14.51 4.37 26.26
CA TYR A 426 14.00 3.43 25.27
C TYR A 426 14.45 1.97 25.46
N ASN A 427 15.73 1.75 25.77
CA ASN A 427 16.30 0.41 25.92
C ASN A 427 16.01 -0.20 27.29
N TYR A 428 15.71 0.63 28.29
CA TYR A 428 15.27 0.19 29.62
C TYR A 428 13.87 -0.44 29.58
N TYR A 429 12.97 0.10 28.75
CA TYR A 429 11.65 -0.49 28.50
C TYR A 429 11.69 -1.69 27.53
N GLY A 430 12.84 -1.90 26.86
CA GLY A 430 13.04 -2.97 25.89
C GLY A 430 13.55 -4.28 26.53
N PRO A 431 13.55 -5.38 25.75
CA PRO A 431 14.12 -6.65 26.19
C PRO A 431 15.57 -6.53 26.67
N GLY A 432 16.38 -5.57 26.18
CA GLY A 432 17.76 -5.36 26.62
C GLY A 432 17.91 -5.06 28.13
N GLY A 433 17.00 -4.27 28.71
CA GLY A 433 16.91 -4.07 30.17
C GLY A 433 16.26 -5.25 30.92
N LEU A 434 15.56 -6.13 30.20
CA LEU A 434 14.74 -7.23 30.74
C LEU A 434 15.35 -8.64 30.55
N ARG A 435 16.40 -8.81 29.72
CA ARG A 435 16.86 -10.11 29.16
C ARG A 435 18.02 -10.80 29.88
N ARG A 436 18.50 -10.30 31.02
CA ARG A 436 19.32 -11.16 31.88
C ARG A 436 18.40 -11.79 32.90
N GLU A 437 18.21 -13.10 32.75
CA GLU A 437 17.41 -14.01 33.59
C GLU A 437 17.80 -13.87 35.06
N THR A 438 17.18 -12.89 35.72
CA THR A 438 17.07 -12.83 37.16
C THR A 438 15.59 -12.80 37.46
N SER A 439 15.16 -13.47 38.54
CA SER A 439 13.77 -13.43 39.02
C SER A 439 13.22 -12.01 39.18
N TYR A 440 14.11 -11.03 39.37
CA TYR A 440 13.81 -9.61 39.54
C TYR A 440 13.26 -8.91 38.29
N ASN A 441 13.68 -9.29 37.07
CA ASN A 441 13.29 -8.58 35.83
C ASN A 441 11.90 -8.98 35.30
N GLN A 442 11.45 -10.19 35.60
CA GLN A 442 10.10 -10.67 35.28
C GLN A 442 9.05 -9.98 36.17
N GLU A 443 9.42 -9.77 37.45
CA GLU A 443 8.61 -9.04 38.43
C GLU A 443 8.49 -7.54 38.10
N ARG A 444 9.49 -6.89 37.49
CA ARG A 444 9.45 -5.47 37.06
C ARG A 444 8.37 -5.19 36.00
N VAL A 445 8.19 -6.08 35.03
CA VAL A 445 7.17 -5.94 33.97
C VAL A 445 5.76 -6.14 34.55
N GLU A 446 5.62 -7.09 35.47
CA GLU A 446 4.37 -7.39 36.14
C GLU A 446 3.99 -6.30 37.17
N SER A 447 4.97 -5.73 37.87
CA SER A 447 4.80 -4.68 38.88
C SER A 447 4.81 -3.24 38.33
N ASN A 448 5.33 -3.01 37.12
CA ASN A 448 5.59 -1.68 36.53
C ASN A 448 6.50 -0.77 37.38
N ILE A 449 7.44 -1.35 38.12
CA ILE A 449 8.41 -0.60 38.95
C ILE A 449 9.80 -0.67 38.31
N GLY A 450 10.40 0.49 38.04
CA GLY A 450 11.74 0.64 37.48
C GLY A 450 12.72 1.24 38.48
N ASN A 451 14.02 1.02 38.28
CA ASN A 451 15.12 1.60 39.06
C ASN A 451 15.67 2.86 38.36
N ILE A 452 15.77 3.95 39.10
CA ILE A 452 16.15 5.27 38.59
C ILE A 452 17.62 5.30 38.14
N LEU A 453 18.53 4.65 38.88
CA LEU A 453 19.96 4.66 38.61
C LEU A 453 20.36 3.76 37.43
N GLU A 454 19.46 2.85 37.02
CA GLU A 454 19.69 1.94 35.90
C GLU A 454 19.07 2.42 34.58
N ALA A 455 18.32 3.52 34.59
CA ALA A 455 17.46 3.93 33.50
C ALA A 455 18.21 4.18 32.18
N ASP A 456 19.45 4.69 32.22
CA ASP A 456 20.21 5.05 31.02
C ASP A 456 21.34 4.06 30.69
N LEU A 457 21.60 3.07 31.55
CA LEU A 457 22.74 2.14 31.41
C LEU A 457 22.78 1.40 30.08
N TYR A 458 21.61 1.21 29.45
CA TYR A 458 21.44 0.43 28.24
C TYR A 458 21.17 1.29 27.01
N GLU A 459 21.13 2.62 27.14
CA GLU A 459 20.99 3.50 25.99
C GLU A 459 22.23 3.43 25.10
N ILE A 460 22.06 3.65 23.79
CA ILE A 460 23.18 3.63 22.83
C ILE A 460 24.23 4.66 23.23
N GLN A 461 23.76 5.81 23.71
CA GLN A 461 24.55 6.85 24.34
C GLN A 461 23.97 7.10 25.74
N GLN A 462 24.79 6.87 26.76
CA GLN A 462 24.43 7.18 28.15
C GLN A 462 24.12 8.66 28.32
N TRP A 463 23.24 8.95 29.26
CA TRP A 463 22.77 10.31 29.47
C TRP A 463 23.87 11.15 30.13
N ASN A 464 23.93 12.42 29.75
CA ASN A 464 24.73 13.38 30.50
C ASN A 464 24.03 13.78 31.81
N GLU A 465 24.74 14.51 32.67
CA GLU A 465 24.24 14.90 33.98
C GLU A 465 22.94 15.72 33.93
N ASP A 466 22.79 16.60 32.94
CA ASP A 466 21.58 17.43 32.78
C ASP A 466 20.39 16.60 32.31
N GLN A 467 20.62 15.64 31.42
CA GLN A 467 19.63 14.68 30.94
C GLN A 467 19.13 13.79 32.08
N PHE A 468 20.04 13.27 32.90
CA PHE A 468 19.67 12.47 34.06
C PHE A 468 18.92 13.30 35.12
N LYS A 469 19.37 14.54 35.38
CA LYS A 469 18.65 15.49 36.26
C LYS A 469 17.24 15.78 35.74
N LEU A 470 17.07 15.94 34.43
CA LEU A 470 15.75 16.14 33.82
C LEU A 470 14.85 14.91 34.02
N PHE A 471 15.38 13.69 33.82
CA PHE A 471 14.65 12.45 34.08
C PHE A 471 14.14 12.37 35.52
N VAL A 472 15.02 12.61 36.50
CA VAL A 472 14.66 12.59 37.93
C VAL A 472 13.62 13.67 38.25
N LYS A 473 13.82 14.89 37.75
CA LYS A 473 12.87 15.99 37.92
C LYS A 473 11.49 15.64 37.34
N ASN A 474 11.45 14.98 36.19
CA ASN A 474 10.20 14.54 35.58
C ASN A 474 9.49 13.51 36.46
N ILE A 475 10.20 12.51 36.98
CA ILE A 475 9.66 11.53 37.94
C ILE A 475 9.03 12.24 39.14
N ASP A 476 9.73 13.22 39.72
CA ASP A 476 9.27 13.95 40.90
C ASP A 476 8.07 14.87 40.60
N SER A 477 7.88 15.26 39.34
CA SER A 477 6.77 16.12 38.90
C SER A 477 5.48 15.35 38.61
N ILE A 478 5.55 14.03 38.45
CA ILE A 478 4.41 13.18 38.10
C ILE A 478 3.84 12.57 39.38
N ASP A 479 2.55 12.77 39.60
CA ASP A 479 1.85 12.25 40.76
C ASP A 479 1.99 10.71 40.87
N ASN A 480 2.39 10.24 42.06
CA ASN A 480 2.66 8.83 42.36
C ASN A 480 3.67 8.12 41.42
N CYS A 481 4.52 8.87 40.70
CA CYS A 481 5.55 8.26 39.86
C CYS A 481 6.78 7.84 40.65
N ARG A 482 7.25 8.66 41.60
CA ARG A 482 8.28 8.20 42.54
C ARG A 482 7.66 7.23 43.54
N THR A 483 8.14 5.99 43.57
CA THR A 483 7.64 4.98 44.53
C THR A 483 8.49 4.95 45.80
N ASP A 484 9.81 5.18 45.67
CA ASP A 484 10.74 5.35 46.79
C ASP A 484 12.01 6.13 46.35
N GLU A 485 13.09 6.08 47.13
CA GLU A 485 14.36 6.75 46.84
C GLU A 485 14.99 6.30 45.51
N TYR A 486 14.85 5.03 45.16
CA TYR A 486 15.55 4.38 44.04
C TYR A 486 14.61 3.95 42.91
N HIS A 487 13.30 3.96 43.13
CA HIS A 487 12.35 3.39 42.19
C HIS A 487 11.28 4.37 41.69
N PHE A 488 10.77 4.10 40.49
CA PHE A 488 9.72 4.86 39.84
C PHE A 488 8.69 3.96 39.12
N ASN A 489 7.48 4.48 38.94
CA ASN A 489 6.41 3.84 38.19
C ASN A 489 6.62 4.03 36.68
N MET A 490 7.01 2.95 36.01
CA MET A 490 7.33 2.95 34.59
C MET A 490 6.12 3.33 33.73
N LYS A 491 4.93 2.81 34.06
CA LYS A 491 3.72 3.14 33.31
C LYS A 491 3.38 4.63 33.41
N ALA A 492 3.46 5.20 34.62
CA ALA A 492 3.17 6.62 34.83
C ALA A 492 4.14 7.50 34.05
N TYR A 493 5.44 7.18 34.07
CA TYR A 493 6.46 7.91 33.32
C TYR A 493 6.25 7.78 31.79
N CYS A 494 5.96 6.59 31.29
CA CYS A 494 5.65 6.35 29.88
C CYS A 494 4.47 7.17 29.38
N VAL A 495 3.36 7.16 30.14
CA VAL A 495 2.17 7.96 29.79
C VAL A 495 2.50 9.45 29.83
N PHE A 496 3.27 9.92 30.80
CA PHE A 496 3.71 11.33 30.86
C PHE A 496 4.52 11.72 29.61
N TYR A 497 5.52 10.91 29.24
CA TYR A 497 6.38 11.16 28.08
C TYR A 497 5.58 11.21 26.78
N CYS A 498 4.77 10.18 26.53
CA CYS A 498 3.98 10.07 25.31
C CYS A 498 2.89 11.17 25.23
N ASN A 499 2.30 11.57 26.37
CA ASN A 499 1.41 12.73 26.44
C ASN A 499 2.12 14.02 26.01
N GLN A 500 3.39 14.19 26.41
CA GLN A 500 4.18 15.38 26.12
C GLN A 500 4.51 15.46 24.62
N ASP A 501 4.81 14.33 23.97
CA ASP A 501 4.98 14.26 22.51
C ASP A 501 3.69 14.62 21.77
N VAL A 502 2.54 14.05 22.16
CA VAL A 502 1.23 14.40 21.58
C VAL A 502 0.91 15.87 21.78
N ARG A 503 1.25 16.45 22.92
CA ARG A 503 1.04 17.87 23.22
C ARG A 503 1.87 18.77 22.29
N ILE A 504 3.16 18.45 22.10
CA ILE A 504 4.05 19.20 21.20
C ILE A 504 3.53 19.11 19.76
N LEU A 505 3.16 17.91 19.32
CA LEU A 505 2.64 17.70 17.98
C LEU A 505 1.35 18.49 17.75
N LYS A 506 0.38 18.40 18.67
CA LYS A 506 -0.89 19.12 18.60
C LYS A 506 -0.67 20.64 18.51
N GLN A 507 0.14 21.20 19.41
CA GLN A 507 0.36 22.64 19.46
C GLN A 507 1.14 23.14 18.24
N GLY A 508 2.23 22.47 17.86
CA GLY A 508 3.04 22.87 16.72
C GLY A 508 2.30 22.74 15.39
N HIS A 509 1.58 21.64 15.17
CA HIS A 509 0.75 21.48 13.97
C HIS A 509 -0.40 22.51 13.93
N SER A 510 -1.05 22.81 15.06
CA SER A 510 -2.11 23.81 15.10
C SER A 510 -1.56 25.20 14.75
N LYS A 511 -0.41 25.58 15.33
CA LYS A 511 0.26 26.85 15.00
C LYS A 511 0.66 26.92 13.53
N PHE A 512 1.19 25.84 12.97
CA PHE A 512 1.51 25.75 11.54
C PHE A 512 0.27 25.93 10.65
N ARG A 513 -0.85 25.31 11.01
CA ARG A 513 -2.13 25.47 10.32
C ARG A 513 -2.59 26.92 10.33
N ASP A 514 -2.56 27.57 11.50
CA ASP A 514 -2.99 28.96 11.65
C ASP A 514 -2.14 29.90 10.78
N MET A 515 -0.81 29.72 10.78
CA MET A 515 0.09 30.47 9.91
C MET A 515 -0.22 30.26 8.41
N CYS A 516 -0.51 29.03 7.99
CA CYS A 516 -0.86 28.76 6.58
C CYS A 516 -2.21 29.37 6.19
N LEU A 517 -3.19 29.37 7.10
CA LEU A 517 -4.48 30.03 6.86
C LEU A 517 -4.30 31.54 6.76
N GLU A 518 -3.55 32.14 7.69
CA GLU A 518 -3.30 33.59 7.74
C GLU A 518 -2.53 34.08 6.52
N TYR A 519 -1.39 33.46 6.20
CA TYR A 519 -0.48 33.98 5.19
C TYR A 519 -0.67 33.40 3.80
N LEU A 520 -1.20 32.18 3.68
CA LEU A 520 -1.34 31.49 2.39
C LEU A 520 -2.80 31.29 1.96
N ASN A 521 -3.77 31.51 2.87
CA ASN A 521 -5.18 31.18 2.67
C ASN A 521 -5.39 29.72 2.25
N ILE A 522 -4.59 28.79 2.82
CA ILE A 522 -4.66 27.36 2.55
C ILE A 522 -4.80 26.62 3.87
N ASP A 523 -5.84 25.78 3.97
CA ASP A 523 -5.97 24.85 5.07
C ASP A 523 -5.05 23.63 4.85
N VAL A 524 -4.09 23.44 5.75
CA VAL A 524 -3.13 22.32 5.70
C VAL A 524 -3.82 20.96 5.80
N ASP A 525 -5.04 20.90 6.36
CA ASP A 525 -5.81 19.66 6.42
C ASP A 525 -6.29 19.20 5.03
N LYS A 526 -6.29 20.09 4.03
CA LYS A 526 -6.68 19.80 2.64
C LYS A 526 -5.50 19.36 1.76
N VAL A 527 -4.28 19.36 2.30
CA VAL A 527 -3.06 18.91 1.60
C VAL A 527 -2.38 17.77 2.35
N ILE A 528 -1.44 17.09 1.67
CA ILE A 528 -0.76 15.88 2.20
C ILE A 528 0.74 16.06 2.44
N SER A 529 1.34 17.16 1.95
CA SER A 529 2.77 17.46 2.14
C SER A 529 3.10 18.92 1.90
N ALA A 530 4.29 19.34 2.33
CA ALA A 530 4.85 20.66 2.04
C ALA A 530 4.92 20.94 0.52
N ALA A 531 5.29 19.94 -0.28
CA ALA A 531 5.30 20.07 -1.74
C ALA A 531 3.88 20.27 -2.30
N SER A 532 2.88 19.57 -1.75
CA SER A 532 1.48 19.77 -2.12
C SER A 532 0.96 21.15 -1.70
N LEU A 533 1.38 21.66 -0.54
CA LEU A 533 1.07 23.00 -0.06
C LEU A 533 1.64 24.06 -1.02
N ALA A 534 2.93 23.98 -1.32
CA ALA A 534 3.60 24.89 -2.24
C ALA A 534 2.96 24.85 -3.64
N ASN A 535 2.74 23.66 -4.20
CA ASN A 535 2.11 23.52 -5.50
C ASN A 535 0.68 24.09 -5.52
N THR A 536 -0.08 23.92 -4.44
CA THR A 536 -1.42 24.55 -4.31
C THR A 536 -1.30 26.06 -4.34
N TYR A 537 -0.42 26.64 -3.53
CA TYR A 537 -0.18 28.08 -3.50
C TYR A 537 0.22 28.64 -4.86
N PHE A 538 1.21 28.04 -5.52
CA PHE A 538 1.67 28.50 -6.82
C PHE A 538 0.60 28.31 -7.91
N LYS A 539 -0.17 27.22 -7.88
CA LYS A 539 -1.24 27.01 -8.85
C LYS A 539 -2.31 28.10 -8.78
N HIS A 540 -2.71 28.50 -7.56
CA HIS A 540 -3.69 29.55 -7.36
C HIS A 540 -3.14 30.95 -7.66
N ASN A 541 -1.89 31.24 -7.27
CA ASN A 541 -1.38 32.61 -7.26
C ASN A 541 -0.49 32.98 -8.45
N VAL A 542 0.13 31.99 -9.09
CA VAL A 542 1.15 32.18 -10.14
C VAL A 542 0.78 31.43 -11.41
N TYR A 543 0.74 30.09 -11.37
CA TYR A 543 0.69 29.27 -12.58
C TYR A 543 -0.57 29.50 -13.41
N SER A 544 -1.73 29.71 -12.77
CA SER A 544 -3.00 30.00 -13.45
C SER A 544 -3.06 31.37 -14.11
N LYS A 545 -2.15 32.29 -13.77
CA LYS A 545 -2.10 33.66 -14.33
C LYS A 545 -1.17 33.78 -15.52
N ILE A 546 -0.43 32.72 -15.86
CA ILE A 546 0.52 32.71 -16.97
C ILE A 546 -0.14 32.01 -18.17
N ASN A 547 -0.52 32.78 -19.19
CA ASN A 547 -1.32 32.31 -20.33
C ASN A 547 -0.67 31.16 -21.13
N ASN A 548 0.66 31.17 -21.24
CA ASN A 548 1.43 30.18 -21.99
C ASN A 548 1.99 29.04 -21.11
N LEU A 549 1.71 29.03 -19.81
CA LEU A 549 2.13 27.94 -18.93
C LEU A 549 1.12 26.78 -19.01
N LYS A 550 1.63 25.57 -19.22
CA LYS A 550 0.83 24.34 -19.36
C LYS A 550 1.30 23.26 -18.40
N GLU A 551 0.37 22.46 -17.92
CA GLU A 551 0.68 21.17 -17.32
C GLU A 551 1.03 20.20 -18.46
N TYR A 552 2.06 19.37 -18.25
CA TYR A 552 2.48 18.36 -19.22
C TYR A 552 2.57 16.97 -18.57
N GLY A 553 2.44 15.94 -19.40
CA GLY A 553 2.50 14.53 -19.04
C GLY A 553 3.07 13.70 -20.18
N GLY A 554 2.97 12.37 -20.06
CA GLY A 554 3.31 11.44 -21.13
C GLY A 554 4.74 11.61 -21.67
N LYS A 555 4.90 11.56 -23.01
CA LYS A 555 6.16 11.71 -23.74
C LYS A 555 6.82 13.06 -23.46
N VAL A 556 6.04 14.15 -23.41
CA VAL A 556 6.56 15.49 -23.11
C VAL A 556 7.25 15.50 -21.74
N ARG A 557 6.63 14.85 -20.74
CA ARG A 557 7.25 14.70 -19.41
C ARG A 557 8.53 13.89 -19.47
N GLU A 558 8.52 12.72 -20.11
CA GLU A 558 9.73 11.87 -20.19
C GLU A 558 10.89 12.58 -20.90
N PHE A 559 10.60 13.29 -22.00
CA PHE A 559 11.58 14.10 -22.72
C PHE A 559 12.23 15.15 -21.83
N ILE A 560 11.41 15.96 -21.16
CA ILE A 560 11.89 17.02 -20.25
C ILE A 560 12.65 16.38 -19.09
N GLN A 561 12.16 15.28 -18.52
CA GLN A 561 12.79 14.60 -17.39
C GLN A 561 14.18 14.06 -17.71
N GLY A 562 14.43 13.63 -18.96
CA GLY A 562 15.76 13.22 -19.42
C GLY A 562 16.81 14.35 -19.39
N ALA A 563 16.36 15.61 -19.39
CA ALA A 563 17.22 16.80 -19.27
C ALA A 563 17.21 17.44 -17.87
N ILE A 564 16.46 16.86 -16.91
CA ILE A 564 16.45 17.34 -15.53
C ILE A 564 17.56 16.64 -14.75
N TYR A 565 18.57 17.42 -14.36
CA TYR A 565 19.65 16.99 -13.48
C TYR A 565 19.54 17.71 -12.13
N GLY A 566 19.97 17.03 -11.07
CA GLY A 566 20.13 17.63 -9.74
C GLY A 566 21.43 18.44 -9.63
N GLY A 567 21.55 19.20 -8.54
CA GLY A 567 22.79 19.91 -8.17
C GLY A 567 23.79 19.02 -7.44
#